data_AF-A0A0F7RX43-F1
#
_entry.id   AF-A0A0F7RX43-F1
#
_cell.length_a   1.000
_cell.length_b   1.000
_cell.length_c   1.000
_cell.angle_alpha   90.00
_cell.angle_beta   90.00
_cell.angle_gamma   90.00
#
_symmetry.space_group_name_H-M   'P 1'
#
loop_
_entity.id
_entity.type
_entity.pdbx_description
1 polymer ?
#
loop_
_entity_poly.entity_id
_entity_poly.type
_entity_poly.pdbx_seq_one_letter_code
_entity_poly.pdbx_strand_id
1 'polypeptide(L)'
;MWETNAGLTERHAYDSRPQTWPMLKRGINFWTKDHRQIYLIGNPIVWWGAFLSVFAYLSARGLLMLRAQRGYGDLKDSRTAVLASLPAGVVLFGTAARSGI
;
A
#
# COMPACT_ATOMS: atom_id res chain seq x y z
N MET A 1 5.89 -27.01 -2.23
CA MET A 1 5.45 -25.62 -2.41
C MET A 1 6.49 -24.63 -1.88
N TRP A 2 6.89 -24.71 -0.59
CA TRP A 2 7.90 -23.81 -0.02
C TRP A 2 9.26 -23.87 -0.72
N GLU A 3 9.84 -25.07 -0.87
CA GLU A 3 11.13 -25.26 -1.54
C GLU A 3 11.12 -24.78 -3.01
N THR A 4 10.00 -24.97 -3.70
CA THR A 4 9.81 -24.49 -5.07
C THR A 4 9.79 -22.96 -5.16
N ASN A 5 9.08 -22.27 -4.27
CA ASN A 5 9.05 -20.80 -4.22
C ASN A 5 10.41 -20.20 -3.84
N ALA A 6 11.11 -20.81 -2.88
CA ALA A 6 12.44 -20.38 -2.49
C ALA A 6 13.47 -20.53 -3.63
N GLY A 7 13.22 -21.43 -4.59
CA GLY A 7 14.03 -21.61 -5.79
C GLY A 7 13.78 -20.58 -6.91
N LEU A 8 12.69 -19.79 -6.86
CA LEU A 8 12.34 -18.79 -7.89
C LEU A 8 13.18 -17.51 -7.75
N THR A 9 14.46 -17.63 -8.11
CA THR A 9 15.44 -16.52 -8.02
C THR A 9 15.86 -15.95 -9.37
N GLU A 10 15.36 -16.54 -10.46
CA GLU A 10 15.65 -16.09 -11.82
C GLU A 10 15.11 -14.67 -12.07
N ARG A 11 15.89 -13.90 -12.83
CA ARG A 11 15.57 -12.50 -13.15
C ARG A 11 15.06 -12.41 -14.58
N HIS A 12 13.96 -11.68 -14.77
CA HIS A 12 13.39 -11.42 -16.09
C HIS A 12 13.31 -9.91 -16.36
N ALA A 13 13.33 -9.52 -17.64
CA ALA A 13 13.41 -8.12 -18.05
C ALA A 13 12.24 -7.25 -17.54
N TYR A 14 11.10 -7.89 -17.25
CA TYR A 14 9.86 -7.27 -16.79
C TYR A 14 9.67 -7.32 -15.26
N ASP A 15 10.63 -7.83 -14.50
CA ASP A 15 10.61 -7.81 -13.04
C ASP A 15 10.43 -6.39 -12.50
N SER A 16 9.61 -6.16 -11.48
CA SER A 16 9.56 -4.85 -10.82
C SER A 16 10.07 -4.96 -9.39
N ARG A 17 10.80 -3.94 -8.93
CA ARG A 17 11.33 -3.91 -7.57
C ARG A 17 10.33 -3.21 -6.65
N PRO A 18 10.06 -3.70 -5.43
CA PRO A 18 9.12 -3.07 -4.50
C PRO A 18 9.37 -1.57 -4.27
N GLN A 19 10.64 -1.14 -4.26
CA GLN A 19 11.02 0.27 -4.09
C GLN A 19 10.56 1.17 -5.26
N THR A 20 10.29 0.59 -6.43
CA THR A 20 9.86 1.34 -7.62
C THR A 20 8.35 1.48 -7.74
N TRP A 21 7.58 0.69 -6.97
CA TRP A 21 6.12 0.67 -7.04
C TRP A 21 5.47 1.98 -6.58
N PRO A 22 5.91 2.66 -5.50
CA PRO A 22 5.31 3.93 -5.08
C PRO A 22 5.32 4.99 -6.19
N MET A 23 6.36 4.97 -7.03
CA MET A 23 6.56 5.94 -8.11
C MET A 23 6.05 5.47 -9.47
N LEU A 24 5.49 4.26 -9.59
CA LEU A 24 5.03 3.66 -10.86
C LEU A 24 6.05 3.77 -12.00
N LYS A 25 7.35 3.66 -11.69
CA LYS A 25 8.41 3.91 -12.68
C LYS A 25 8.41 2.93 -13.85
N ARG A 26 7.90 1.73 -13.63
CA ARG A 26 7.84 0.66 -14.63
C ARG A 26 6.69 -0.29 -14.33
N GLY A 27 5.90 -0.60 -15.35
CA GLY A 27 4.89 -1.66 -15.35
C GLY A 27 5.41 -2.98 -15.93
N ILE A 28 4.51 -3.94 -16.12
CA ILE A 28 4.82 -5.30 -16.59
C ILE A 28 4.22 -5.49 -17.98
N ASN A 29 5.00 -5.98 -18.94
CA ASN A 29 4.50 -6.33 -20.27
C ASN A 29 4.09 -7.81 -20.29
N PHE A 30 2.86 -8.09 -20.72
CA PHE A 30 2.34 -9.45 -20.83
C PHE A 30 2.45 -10.02 -22.25
N TRP A 31 2.29 -9.17 -23.26
CA TRP A 31 2.22 -9.62 -24.64
C TRP A 31 2.51 -8.47 -25.60
N THR A 32 3.19 -8.76 -26.70
CA THR A 32 3.45 -7.80 -27.78
C THR A 32 3.44 -8.52 -29.14
N LYS A 33 2.66 -8.02 -30.11
CA LYS A 33 2.68 -8.47 -31.51
C LYS A 33 2.08 -7.39 -32.41
N ASP A 34 2.60 -7.24 -33.64
CA ASP A 34 2.06 -6.33 -34.66
C ASP A 34 1.80 -4.90 -34.13
N HIS A 35 2.75 -4.33 -33.38
CA HIS A 35 2.65 -3.00 -32.74
C HIS A 35 1.52 -2.86 -31.70
N ARG A 36 0.92 -3.97 -31.26
CA ARG A 36 -0.02 -4.02 -30.15
C ARG A 36 0.67 -4.64 -28.95
N GLN A 37 0.41 -4.07 -27.78
CA GLN A 37 0.95 -4.58 -26.52
C GLN A 37 -0.10 -4.57 -25.41
N ILE A 38 -0.05 -5.59 -24.55
CA ILE A 38 -0.82 -5.64 -23.31
C ILE A 38 0.15 -5.30 -22.18
N TYR A 39 -0.01 -4.11 -21.62
CA TYR A 39 0.88 -3.56 -20.60
C TYR A 39 0.11 -3.28 -19.33
N LEU A 40 0.57 -3.83 -18.21
CA LEU A 40 0.02 -3.57 -16.89
C LEU A 40 0.76 -2.39 -16.26
N ILE A 41 0.02 -1.30 -16.10
CA ILE A 41 0.43 -0.12 -15.37
C ILE A 41 -0.77 0.41 -14.58
N GLY A 42 -0.53 0.80 -13.33
CA GLY A 42 -1.58 1.37 -12.49
C GLY A 42 -1.96 2.78 -12.95
N ASN A 43 -3.16 3.23 -12.55
CA ASN A 43 -3.55 4.63 -12.69
C ASN A 43 -2.80 5.48 -11.64
N PRO A 44 -1.93 6.44 -12.04
CA PRO A 44 -1.13 7.21 -11.08
C PRO A 44 -1.97 8.04 -10.11
N ILE A 45 -3.12 8.57 -10.55
CA ILE A 45 -4.00 9.39 -9.71
C ILE A 45 -4.59 8.55 -8.58
N VAL A 46 -5.13 7.38 -8.93
CA VAL A 46 -5.74 6.47 -7.95
C VAL A 46 -4.67 5.89 -7.03
N TRP A 47 -3.52 5.48 -7.58
CA TRP A 47 -2.44 4.90 -6.80
C TRP A 47 -1.84 5.88 -5.80
N TRP A 48 -1.48 7.09 -6.23
CA TRP A 48 -0.94 8.10 -5.33
C TRP A 48 -1.99 8.64 -4.37
N GLY A 49 -3.25 8.73 -4.79
CA GLY A 49 -4.36 9.06 -3.90
C GLY A 49 -4.52 8.03 -2.78
N ALA A 50 -4.44 6.74 -3.10
CA ALA A 50 -4.45 5.67 -2.10
C ALA A 50 -3.23 5.75 -1.17
N PHE A 51 -2.03 5.93 -1.71
CA PHE A 51 -0.80 6.08 -0.93
C PHE A 51 -0.86 7.27 0.04
N LEU A 52 -1.33 8.43 -0.45
CA LEU A 52 -1.50 9.63 0.36
C LEU A 52 -2.56 9.44 1.44
N SER A 53 -3.67 8.77 1.14
CA SER A 53 -4.74 8.50 2.10
C SER A 53 -4.25 7.68 3.30
N VAL A 54 -3.41 6.67 3.06
CA VAL A 54 -2.77 5.86 4.11
C VAL A 54 -1.85 6.73 4.97
N PHE A 55 -0.99 7.54 4.35
CA PHE A 55 -0.07 8.40 5.09
C PHE A 55 -0.81 9.47 5.92
N ALA A 56 -1.84 10.08 5.35
CA ALA A 56 -2.71 11.04 6.04
C ALA A 56 -3.41 10.40 7.24
N TYR A 57 -3.95 9.19 7.08
CA TYR A 57 -4.57 8.44 8.16
C TYR A 57 -3.60 8.13 9.30
N LEU A 58 -2.41 7.61 8.99
CA LEU A 58 -1.38 7.31 9.98
C LEU A 58 -0.91 8.57 10.73
N SER A 59 -0.73 9.67 10.01
CA SER A 59 -0.34 10.96 10.58
C SER A 59 -1.42 11.51 11.52
N ALA A 60 -2.68 11.54 11.06
CA ALA A 60 -3.81 11.99 11.87
C ALA A 60 -3.99 11.12 13.12
N ARG A 61 -3.92 9.79 12.98
CA ARG A 61 -4.02 8.85 14.10
C ARG A 61 -2.87 9.02 15.09
N GLY A 62 -1.63 9.17 14.60
CA GLY A 62 -0.46 9.43 15.45
C GLY A 62 -0.60 10.73 16.24
N LEU A 63 -1.06 11.81 15.59
CA LEU A 63 -1.32 13.08 16.26
C LEU A 63 -2.41 12.97 17.33
N LEU A 64 -3.50 12.26 17.05
CA LEU A 64 -4.57 12.02 18.04
C LEU A 64 -4.07 11.19 19.23
N MET A 65 -3.22 10.19 18.99
CA MET A 65 -2.60 9.40 20.07
C MET A 65 -1.67 10.26 20.93
N LEU A 66 -0.86 11.12 20.32
CA LEU A 66 0.00 12.05 21.06
C LEU A 66 -0.80 13.07 21.89
N ARG A 67 -1.91 13.57 21.34
CA ARG A 67 -2.81 14.49 22.05
C ARG A 67 -3.53 13.80 23.21
N ALA A 68 -3.92 12.55 23.03
CA ALA A 68 -4.49 11.74 24.10
C ALA A 68 -3.50 11.54 25.26
N GLN A 69 -2.23 11.26 24.95
CA GLN A 69 -1.17 11.15 25.96
C GLN A 69 -0.92 12.47 26.71
N ARG A 70 -1.13 13.62 26.05
CA ARG A 70 -1.06 14.96 26.67
C ARG A 70 -2.31 15.36 27.46
N GLY A 71 -3.29 14.46 27.60
CA GLY A 71 -4.51 14.69 28.38
C GLY A 71 -5.64 15.38 27.60
N TYR A 72 -5.50 15.58 26.29
CA TYR A 72 -6.59 16.11 25.47
C TYR A 72 -7.62 15.02 25.16
N GLY A 73 -8.88 15.28 25.51
CA GLY A 73 -10.00 14.35 25.31
C GLY A 73 -10.57 14.31 23.89
N ASP A 74 -9.74 14.54 22.86
CA ASP A 74 -10.22 14.70 21.48
C ASP A 74 -10.94 13.44 20.96
N LEU A 75 -10.60 12.26 21.47
CA LEU A 75 -11.23 10.98 21.13
C LEU A 75 -12.65 10.78 21.68
N LYS A 76 -13.12 11.69 22.54
CA LYS A 76 -14.50 11.66 23.06
C LYS A 76 -15.51 12.22 22.06
N ASP A 77 -15.07 13.00 21.08
CA ASP A 77 -15.93 13.47 19.99
C ASP A 77 -16.23 12.30 19.02
N SER A 78 -17.49 12.18 18.58
CA SER A 78 -17.90 11.07 17.72
C SER A 78 -17.22 11.10 16.34
N ARG A 79 -16.82 12.28 15.85
CA ARG A 79 -16.17 12.43 14.53
C ARG A 79 -14.72 11.93 14.54
N THR A 80 -13.99 12.20 15.61
CA THR A 80 -12.61 11.77 15.81
C THR A 80 -12.55 10.31 16.28
N ALA A 81 -13.57 9.86 17.02
CA ALA A 81 -13.70 8.47 17.45
C ALA A 81 -13.76 7.50 16.26
N VAL A 82 -14.35 7.90 15.12
CA VAL A 82 -14.35 7.09 13.88
C VAL A 82 -12.93 6.80 13.38
N LEU A 83 -12.03 7.78 13.43
CA LEU A 83 -10.63 7.58 13.01
C LEU A 83 -9.88 6.58 13.91
N ALA A 84 -10.28 6.52 15.19
CA ALA A 84 -9.70 5.61 16.17
C ALA A 84 -10.37 4.22 16.21
N SER A 85 -11.67 4.14 15.92
CA SER A 85 -12.47 2.92 15.97
C SER A 85 -12.33 2.05 14.73
N LEU A 86 -11.90 2.61 13.59
CA LEU A 86 -11.52 1.81 12.44
C LEU A 86 -10.37 0.88 12.83
N PRO A 87 -10.51 -0.46 12.66
CA PRO A 87 -9.42 -1.37 12.87
C PRO A 87 -8.37 -1.08 11.79
N ALA A 88 -7.36 -0.29 12.13
CA ALA A 88 -6.20 -0.02 11.27
C ALA A 88 -5.58 -1.32 10.73
N GLY A 89 -5.77 -2.44 11.45
CA GLY A 89 -5.49 -3.80 11.02
C GLY A 89 -6.05 -4.16 9.65
N VAL A 90 -7.32 -3.87 9.35
CA VAL A 90 -8.00 -4.44 8.18
C VAL A 90 -7.57 -3.78 6.88
N VAL A 91 -7.32 -2.47 6.89
CA VAL A 91 -6.95 -1.71 5.67
C VAL A 91 -5.43 -1.68 5.46
N LEU A 92 -4.63 -1.57 6.53
CA LEU A 92 -3.18 -1.44 6.42
C LEU A 92 -2.46 -2.79 6.44
N PHE A 93 -2.92 -3.76 7.24
CA PHE A 93 -2.28 -5.09 7.29
C PHE A 93 -2.84 -6.05 6.25
N GLY A 94 -4.03 -5.82 5.69
CA GLY A 94 -4.52 -6.57 4.53
C GLY A 94 -3.62 -6.43 3.29
N THR A 95 -2.88 -5.31 3.18
CA THR A 95 -1.95 -5.05 2.07
C THR A 95 -0.51 -5.44 2.37
N ALA A 96 -0.09 -5.46 3.65
CA ALA A 96 1.26 -5.87 4.06
C ALA A 96 1.39 -7.36 4.41
N ALA A 97 0.31 -8.03 4.85
CA ALA A 97 0.37 -9.41 5.36
C ALA A 97 0.15 -10.49 4.29
N ARG A 98 -0.03 -10.13 3.01
CA ARG A 98 -0.14 -11.09 1.89
C ARG A 98 1.07 -11.08 0.95
N SER A 99 2.20 -10.56 1.42
CA SER A 99 3.51 -10.71 0.77
C SER A 99 4.53 -11.40 1.67
N GLY A 100 4.06 -12.19 2.64
CA GLY A 100 4.86 -13.19 3.34
C GLY A 100 4.83 -14.52 2.57
N ILE A 101 5.56 -14.56 1.46
CA ILE A 101 6.26 -15.75 1.00
C ILE A 101 7.74 -15.43 1.18
#